data_AF-A0A355DD80-F1
#
_entry.id   AF-A0A355DD80-F1
#
_cell.length_a   1.000
_cell.length_b   1.000
_cell.length_c   1.000
_cell.angle_alpha   90.00
_cell.angle_beta   90.00
_cell.angle_gamma   90.00
#
_symmetry.space_group_name_H-M   'P 1'
#
loop_
_entity.id
_entity.type
_entity.pdbx_description
1 polymer ?
#
loop_
_entity_poly.entity_id
_entity_poly.type
_entity_poly.pdbx_seq_one_letter_code
_entity_poly.pdbx_strand_id
1 'polypeptide(L)'
;GITDKLDYLSDLGIDFIWVTPFYPSPMADWGYDVADFCGVDPGFGSMGDLDGLVDAAHERSMRVVIDVVPNHTSHQHAWFRAALSDPDGPFRGHYIW
;
A
#
# COMPACT_ATOMS: atom_id res chain seq x y z
N GLY A 1 13.08 11.32 0.50
CA GLY A 1 11.67 11.24 0.06
C GLY A 1 10.77 11.92 1.07
N ILE A 2 9.67 11.27 1.49
CA ILE A 2 8.76 11.80 2.53
C ILE A 2 9.50 12.00 3.85
N THR A 3 10.36 11.05 4.24
CA THR A 3 11.15 11.10 5.49
C THR A 3 11.97 12.39 5.62
N ASP A 4 12.61 12.84 4.54
CA ASP A 4 13.43 14.07 4.53
C ASP A 4 12.60 15.36 4.72
N LYS A 5 11.27 15.27 4.66
CA LYS A 5 10.35 16.39 4.83
C LYS A 5 9.65 16.39 6.18
N LEU A 6 9.91 15.41 7.04
CA LEU A 6 9.22 15.30 8.32
C LEU A 6 9.47 16.48 9.26
N ASP A 7 10.67 17.08 9.24
CA ASP A 7 10.94 18.29 10.03
C ASP A 7 10.07 19.46 9.58
N TYR A 8 9.96 19.67 8.26
CA TYR A 8 9.07 20.69 7.69
C TYR A 8 7.59 20.43 8.04
N LEU A 9 7.15 19.17 7.99
CA LEU A 9 5.76 18.81 8.32
C LEU A 9 5.48 18.98 9.82
N SER A 10 6.46 18.66 10.67
CA SER A 10 6.40 18.93 12.11
C SER A 10 6.32 20.43 12.39
N ASP A 11 7.13 21.25 11.73
CA ASP A 11 7.12 22.72 11.87
C ASP A 11 5.80 23.33 11.38
N LEU A 12 5.19 22.74 10.35
CA LEU A 12 3.86 23.11 9.87
C LEU A 12 2.77 22.83 10.92
N GLY A 13 3.02 21.89 11.85
CA GLY A 13 2.14 21.57 12.97
C GLY A 13 1.05 20.54 12.65
N ILE A 14 1.31 19.60 11.73
CA ILE A 14 0.36 18.51 11.44
C ILE A 14 0.50 17.38 12.46
N ASP A 15 -0.60 16.70 12.77
CA ASP A 15 -0.60 15.56 13.70
C ASP A 15 -0.41 14.20 13.01
N PHE A 16 -0.73 14.11 11.72
CA PHE A 16 -0.63 12.86 10.97
C PHE A 16 -0.40 13.07 9.48
N ILE A 17 0.21 12.06 8.85
CA ILE A 17 0.43 11.94 7.41
C ILE A 17 -0.45 10.81 6.91
N TRP A 18 -1.30 11.09 5.93
CA TRP A 18 -2.00 10.07 5.17
C TRP A 18 -1.21 9.75 3.90
N VAL A 19 -0.78 8.50 3.77
CA VAL A 19 -0.08 7.98 2.59
C VAL A 19 -1.06 7.16 1.76
N THR A 20 -1.24 7.57 0.50
CA THR A 20 -2.02 6.83 -0.51
C THR A 20 -1.33 5.49 -0.85
N PRO A 21 -1.96 4.58 -1.60
CA PRO A 21 -1.41 3.24 -1.85
C PRO A 21 0.05 3.24 -2.33
N PHE A 22 0.89 2.49 -1.62
CA PHE A 22 2.29 2.24 -1.95
C PHE A 22 2.58 0.74 -2.19
N TYR A 23 1.54 -0.10 -2.19
CA TYR A 23 1.63 -1.54 -2.40
C TYR A 23 2.10 -1.85 -3.83
N PRO A 24 2.73 -3.02 -4.06
CA PRO A 24 3.00 -3.53 -5.40
C PRO A 24 1.77 -3.43 -6.30
N SER A 25 1.91 -2.71 -7.41
CA SER A 25 0.80 -2.43 -8.33
C SER A 25 1.30 -2.33 -9.76
N PRO A 26 0.51 -2.79 -10.75
CA PRO A 26 0.75 -2.46 -12.16
C PRO A 26 0.61 -0.97 -12.50
N MET A 27 0.14 -0.15 -11.54
CA MET A 27 -0.09 1.29 -11.67
C MET A 27 -1.13 1.64 -12.75
N ALA A 28 -2.07 0.75 -13.04
CA ALA A 28 -3.15 1.05 -13.98
C ALA A 28 -4.15 2.07 -13.41
N ASP A 29 -4.24 2.14 -12.07
CA ASP A 29 -5.01 3.13 -11.32
C ASP A 29 -4.17 3.75 -10.20
N TRP A 30 -2.94 4.15 -10.52
CA TRP A 30 -2.05 4.89 -9.62
C TRP A 30 -1.84 4.23 -8.23
N GLY A 31 -1.81 2.90 -8.18
CA GLY A 31 -1.58 2.13 -6.95
C GLY A 31 -2.83 1.57 -6.30
N TYR A 32 -4.04 2.00 -6.70
CA TYR A 32 -5.28 1.45 -6.16
C TYR A 32 -5.60 0.06 -6.73
N ASP A 33 -5.00 -0.32 -7.86
CA ASP A 33 -4.99 -1.69 -8.39
C ASP A 33 -3.89 -2.54 -7.72
N VAL A 34 -4.12 -2.94 -6.46
CA VAL A 34 -3.13 -3.65 -5.62
C VAL A 34 -2.92 -5.10 -6.08
N ALA A 35 -1.66 -5.49 -6.32
CA ALA A 35 -1.26 -6.85 -6.69
C ALA A 35 -0.72 -7.68 -5.51
N ASP A 36 -0.27 -7.04 -4.44
CA ASP A 36 0.13 -7.69 -3.18
C ASP A 36 -0.02 -6.71 -2.00
N PHE A 37 -0.88 -7.03 -1.02
CA PHE A 37 -1.12 -6.18 0.15
C PHE A 37 -0.02 -6.26 1.22
N CYS A 38 0.93 -7.19 1.11
CA CYS A 38 1.97 -7.43 2.11
C CYS A 38 3.32 -6.82 1.74
N GLY A 39 3.42 -6.18 0.58
CA GLY A 39 4.66 -5.57 0.07
C GLY A 39 4.61 -4.06 -0.04
N VAL A 40 5.76 -3.48 -0.37
CA VAL A 40 5.92 -2.10 -0.85
C VAL A 40 6.35 -2.18 -2.31
N ASP A 41 5.77 -1.34 -3.17
CA ASP A 41 6.17 -1.28 -4.57
C ASP A 41 7.65 -0.85 -4.67
N PRO A 42 8.50 -1.56 -5.43
CA PRO A 42 9.92 -1.23 -5.55
C PRO A 42 10.19 0.20 -6.07
N GLY A 43 9.23 0.82 -6.77
CA GLY A 43 9.32 2.22 -7.17
C GLY A 43 9.26 3.21 -6.02
N PHE A 44 8.72 2.81 -4.85
CA PHE A 44 8.61 3.64 -3.65
C PHE A 44 9.63 3.26 -2.57
N GLY A 45 10.14 2.03 -2.58
CA GLY A 45 11.19 1.58 -1.67
C GLY A 45 10.97 0.13 -1.23
N SER A 46 11.32 -0.14 0.02
CA SER A 46 11.19 -1.44 0.67
C SER A 46 10.34 -1.35 1.93
N MET A 47 10.02 -2.50 2.50
CA MET A 47 9.35 -2.55 3.81
C MET A 47 10.21 -1.86 4.89
N GLY A 48 11.53 -2.01 4.87
CA GLY A 48 12.40 -1.29 5.81
C GLY A 48 12.37 0.24 5.65
N ASP A 49 12.13 0.75 4.44
CA ASP A 49 11.98 2.20 4.22
C ASP A 49 10.65 2.72 4.77
N LEU A 50 9.58 1.93 4.69
CA LEU A 50 8.29 2.24 5.31
C LEU A 50 8.39 2.19 6.84
N ASP A 51 9.06 1.19 7.41
CA ASP A 51 9.36 1.15 8.86
C ASP A 51 10.11 2.40 9.30
N GLY A 52 11.16 2.78 8.55
CA GLY A 52 11.94 4.00 8.83
C GLY A 52 11.12 5.28 8.73
N LEU A 53 10.17 5.38 7.78
CA LEU A 53 9.24 6.51 7.69
C LEU A 53 8.33 6.59 8.92
N VAL A 54 7.76 5.45 9.33
CA VAL A 54 6.86 5.38 10.48
C VAL A 54 7.59 5.74 11.78
N ASP A 55 8.77 5.18 12.01
CA ASP A 55 9.59 5.46 13.18
C ASP A 55 9.99 6.95 13.25
N ALA A 56 10.49 7.51 12.14
CA ALA A 56 10.90 8.91 12.09
C ALA A 56 9.71 9.88 12.26
N ALA A 57 8.50 9.51 11.81
CA ALA A 57 7.30 10.29 12.04
C ALA A 57 6.90 10.25 13.52
N HIS A 58 6.93 9.08 14.15
CA HIS A 58 6.60 8.91 15.58
C HIS A 58 7.57 9.66 16.50
N GLU A 59 8.87 9.73 16.17
CA GLU A 59 9.85 10.56 16.89
C GLU A 59 9.44 12.04 16.96
N ARG A 60 8.69 12.52 15.96
CA ARG A 60 8.15 13.88 15.86
C ARG A 60 6.73 13.99 16.36
N SER A 61 6.23 12.98 17.08
CA SER A 61 4.85 12.90 17.58
C SER A 61 3.77 12.93 16.47
N MET A 62 4.15 12.68 15.22
CA MET A 62 3.22 12.54 14.10
C MET A 62 2.84 11.07 13.89
N ARG A 63 1.62 10.82 13.44
CA ARG A 63 1.14 9.47 13.10
C ARG A 63 1.16 9.25 11.59
N VAL A 64 1.30 8.00 11.16
CA VAL A 64 1.14 7.60 9.75
C VAL A 64 -0.15 6.80 9.59
N VAL A 65 -1.01 7.23 8.67
CA VAL A 65 -2.21 6.51 8.25
C VAL A 65 -1.99 6.04 6.82
N ILE A 66 -2.29 4.78 6.55
CA ILE A 66 -2.16 4.18 5.23
C ILE A 66 -3.53 3.93 4.63
N ASP A 67 -3.62 4.04 3.31
CA ASP A 67 -4.81 3.62 2.58
C ASP A 67 -4.92 2.09 2.49
N VAL A 68 -6.14 1.58 2.51
CA VAL A 68 -6.46 0.16 2.34
C VAL A 68 -7.60 0.06 1.35
N VAL A 69 -7.41 -0.74 0.29
CA VAL A 69 -8.39 -0.94 -0.77
C VAL A 69 -9.05 -2.32 -0.62
N PRO A 70 -10.13 -2.47 0.18
CA PRO A 70 -10.72 -3.78 0.45
C PRO A 70 -11.69 -4.26 -0.63
N ASN A 71 -12.20 -3.34 -1.46
CA ASN A 71 -13.29 -3.65 -2.40
C ASN A 71 -12.82 -4.53 -3.58
N HIS A 72 -11.58 -4.37 -4.02
CA HIS A 72 -11.06 -5.01 -5.21
C HIS A 72 -9.55 -5.23 -5.13
N THR A 73 -9.01 -6.06 -6.02
CA THR A 73 -7.58 -6.27 -6.22
C THR A 73 -7.25 -6.15 -7.70
N SER A 74 -5.98 -5.98 -8.04
CA SER A 74 -5.50 -6.07 -9.42
C SER A 74 -5.85 -7.42 -10.06
N HIS A 75 -6.05 -7.44 -11.38
CA HIS A 75 -6.11 -8.67 -12.18
C HIS A 75 -4.78 -9.45 -12.16
N GLN A 76 -3.70 -8.79 -11.69
CA GLN A 76 -2.40 -9.43 -11.49
C GLN A 76 -2.23 -10.04 -10.09
N HIS A 77 -3.18 -9.83 -9.18
CA HIS A 77 -3.12 -10.41 -7.84
C HIS A 77 -3.16 -11.95 -7.90
N ALA A 78 -2.41 -12.62 -7.01
CA ALA A 78 -2.31 -14.08 -7.00
C ALA A 78 -3.68 -14.77 -6.88
N TRP A 79 -4.55 -14.23 -6.02
CA TRP A 79 -5.93 -14.69 -5.88
C TRP A 79 -6.72 -14.62 -7.19
N PHE A 80 -6.66 -13.50 -7.92
CA PHE A 80 -7.40 -13.35 -9.18
C PHE A 80 -6.90 -14.33 -10.24
N ARG A 81 -5.57 -14.46 -10.39
CA ARG A 81 -4.98 -15.42 -11.33
C ARG A 81 -5.38 -16.86 -11.00
N ALA A 82 -5.39 -17.24 -9.72
CA ALA A 82 -5.82 -18.56 -9.28
C ALA A 82 -7.31 -18.81 -9.53
N ALA A 83 -8.17 -17.83 -9.22
CA ALA A 83 -9.61 -17.88 -9.44
C ALA A 83 -10.00 -17.94 -10.93
N LEU A 84 -9.16 -17.36 -11.80
CA LEU A 84 -9.30 -17.41 -13.26
C LEU A 84 -8.84 -18.75 -13.84
N SER A 85 -7.76 -19.33 -13.31
CA SER A 85 -7.21 -20.59 -13.83
C SER A 85 -7.98 -21.84 -13.40
N ASP A 86 -8.65 -21.80 -12.25
CA ASP A 86 -9.32 -22.96 -11.66
C ASP A 86 -10.76 -22.61 -11.22
N PRO A 87 -11.78 -22.89 -12.06
CA PRO A 87 -13.18 -22.66 -11.76
C PRO A 87 -13.72 -23.44 -10.55
N ASP A 88 -13.11 -24.56 -10.19
CA ASP A 88 -13.51 -25.39 -9.04
C ASP A 88 -12.58 -25.17 -7.82
N GLY A 89 -11.60 -24.27 -7.97
CA GLY A 89 -10.57 -23.99 -6.98
C GLY A 89 -11.02 -23.11 -5.81
N PRO A 90 -10.23 -23.08 -4.73
CA PRO A 90 -10.61 -22.38 -3.49
C PRO A 90 -10.74 -20.87 -3.63
N PHE A 91 -10.06 -20.28 -4.63
CA PHE A 91 -10.08 -18.83 -4.86
C PHE A 91 -11.22 -18.38 -5.78
N ARG A 92 -11.94 -19.29 -6.44
CA ARG A 92 -13.00 -18.94 -7.40
C ARG A 92 -14.03 -18.00 -6.79
N GLY A 93 -14.48 -18.31 -5.58
CA GLY A 93 -15.52 -17.55 -4.86
C GLY A 93 -15.08 -16.20 -4.29
N HIS A 94 -13.80 -15.81 -4.41
CA HIS A 94 -13.35 -14.48 -3.97
C HIS A 94 -13.75 -13.36 -4.93
N TYR A 95 -14.13 -13.68 -6.17
CA TYR A 95 -14.53 -12.70 -7.18
C TYR A 95 -15.92 -13.02 -7.73
N ILE A 96 -16.56 -12.01 -8.31
CA ILE A 96 -17.85 -12.13 -8.99
C ILE A 96 -17.57 -12.43 -10.47
N TRP A 97 -18.28 -13.42 -11.02
CA TRP A 97 -18.08 -13.97 -12.36
C TRP A 97 -19.32 -13.87 -13.23
#